data_AF-A0A7E4VH79-F1
#
_entry.id   AF-A0A7E4VH79-F1
#
_cell.length_a   1.000
_cell.length_b   1.000
_cell.length_c   1.000
_cell.angle_alpha   90.00
_cell.angle_beta   90.00
_cell.angle_gamma   90.00
#
_symmetry.space_group_name_H-M   'P 1'
#
loop_
_entity.id
_entity.type
_entity.pdbx_description
1 polymer ?
#
loop_
_entity_poly.entity_id
_entity_poly.type
_entity_poly.pdbx_seq_one_letter_code
_entity_poly.pdbx_strand_id
1 'polypeptide(L)'
;MESPPPPRVDQVLAMVVEIIVYCVHFSVIVVIVAHRKTVFNSAFYFILLTVCIADLLYFIFVTLLAIRFPSYGFFLQFYLDNMWMSSASHTLSNVLGYMQFIGQSLIAINRFTVFWVPAKHENIWKRRWYWPILIGLPLLVIPTRIPDGGKITFSKNGVVLTYASVDMENLTVITTSIVLIVNGILTAVLSILTVFKCWQLRLNGNVLAIPQIEERMLIFSIVIFCIQMLRLVYTVLRNRFIAYPNAVALLLYLLPFISDLHAWVCSISLVFMSQASRKAYFQFYFGNVNLRKPQVSVFTGFAHNQRGP
;
A
#
# COMPACT_ATOMS: atom_id res chain seq x y z
N MET A 1 17.72 6.09 38.43
CA MET A 1 17.33 5.51 37.13
C MET A 1 18.51 5.66 36.19
N GLU A 2 18.95 4.57 35.56
CA GLU A 2 19.98 4.65 34.51
C GLU A 2 19.38 5.32 33.27
N SER A 3 20.11 6.25 32.66
CA SER A 3 19.73 6.85 31.38
C SER A 3 19.70 5.77 30.28
N PRO A 4 18.72 5.80 29.35
CA PRO A 4 18.71 4.87 28.23
C PRO A 4 20.00 5.01 27.40
N PRO A 5 20.51 3.91 26.82
CA PRO A 5 21.69 3.98 25.97
C PRO A 5 21.42 4.84 24.74
N PRO A 6 22.43 5.58 24.24
CA PRO A 6 22.28 6.38 23.03
C PRO A 6 21.97 5.47 21.81
N PRO A 7 21.26 6.02 20.79
CA PRO A 7 20.95 5.27 19.58
C PRO A 7 22.23 4.84 18.85
N ARG A 8 22.21 3.64 18.28
CA ARG A 8 23.36 3.14 17.52
C ARG A 8 23.42 3.79 16.14
N VAL A 9 24.62 3.92 15.57
CA VAL A 9 24.85 4.61 14.28
C VAL A 9 24.10 3.96 13.12
N ASP A 10 24.03 2.63 13.09
CA ASP A 10 23.28 1.84 12.11
C ASP A 10 21.77 2.13 12.15
N GLN A 11 21.20 2.31 13.35
CA GLN A 11 19.80 2.66 13.54
C GLN A 11 19.49 4.08 13.02
N VAL A 12 20.38 5.03 13.31
CA VAL A 12 20.26 6.41 12.81
C VAL A 12 20.34 6.43 11.29
N LEU A 13 21.28 5.67 10.70
CA LEU A 13 21.42 5.59 9.25
C LEU A 13 20.18 5.00 8.59
N ALA A 14 19.63 3.91 9.13
CA ALA A 14 18.39 3.30 8.63
C ALA A 14 17.21 4.28 8.67
N MET A 15 17.07 5.02 9.78
CA MET A 15 16.04 6.06 9.92
C MET A 15 16.19 7.18 8.87
N VAL A 16 17.42 7.64 8.61
CA VAL A 16 17.67 8.66 7.59
C VAL A 16 17.27 8.17 6.19
N VAL A 17 17.65 6.93 5.84
CA VAL A 17 17.29 6.33 4.55
C VAL A 17 15.78 6.27 4.38
N GLU A 18 15.05 5.85 5.42
CA GLU A 18 13.59 5.79 5.37
C GLU A 18 12.94 7.15 5.25
N ILE A 19 13.40 8.15 6.01
CA ILE A 19 12.90 9.52 5.89
C ILE A 19 13.04 10.00 4.44
N ILE A 20 14.18 9.75 3.80
CA ILE A 20 14.39 10.10 2.39
C ILE A 20 13.37 9.39 1.49
N VAL A 21 13.15 8.08 1.68
CA VAL A 21 12.18 7.34 0.86
C VAL A 21 10.74 7.84 1.10
N TYR A 22 10.37 8.18 2.34
CA TYR A 22 9.05 8.75 2.64
C TYR A 22 8.90 10.18 2.15
N CYS A 23 9.97 10.97 2.04
CA CYS A 23 9.94 12.25 1.33
C CYS A 23 9.60 12.04 -0.15
N VAL A 24 10.15 11.01 -0.79
CA VAL A 24 9.77 10.63 -2.17
C VAL A 24 8.32 10.13 -2.22
N HIS A 25 7.88 9.34 -1.24
CA HIS A 25 6.47 8.90 -1.18
C HIS A 25 5.51 10.10 -1.05
N PHE A 26 5.83 11.05 -0.17
CA PHE A 26 5.07 12.28 0.02
C PHE A 26 5.07 13.16 -1.25
N SER A 27 6.21 13.28 -1.93
CA SER A 27 6.32 14.04 -3.17
C SER A 27 5.37 13.51 -4.26
N VAL A 28 5.21 12.17 -4.34
CA VAL A 28 4.26 11.52 -5.25
C VAL A 28 2.81 11.83 -4.88
N ILE A 29 2.46 11.78 -3.59
CA ILE A 29 1.11 12.15 -3.10
C ILE A 29 0.80 13.59 -3.52
N VAL A 30 1.72 14.53 -3.29
CA VAL A 30 1.55 15.94 -3.65
C VAL A 30 1.29 16.11 -5.15
N VAL A 31 2.06 15.43 -6.00
CA VAL A 31 1.89 15.47 -7.46
C VAL A 31 0.52 14.93 -7.88
N ILE A 32 0.07 13.81 -7.30
CA ILE A 32 -1.25 13.23 -7.57
C ILE A 32 -2.36 14.21 -7.18
N VAL A 33 -2.26 14.83 -6.00
CA VAL A 33 -3.24 15.80 -5.51
C VAL A 33 -3.28 17.04 -6.41
N ALA A 34 -2.12 17.58 -6.79
CA ALA A 34 -2.01 18.76 -7.65
C ALA A 34 -2.65 18.56 -9.03
N HIS A 35 -2.46 17.37 -9.63
CA HIS A 35 -2.99 17.04 -10.95
C HIS A 35 -4.27 16.20 -10.92
N ARG A 36 -4.97 16.15 -9.78
CA ARG A 36 -6.16 15.30 -9.59
C ARG A 36 -7.29 15.58 -10.58
N LYS A 37 -7.49 16.85 -10.94
CA LYS A 37 -8.60 17.27 -11.80
C LYS A 37 -8.32 17.06 -13.29
N THR A 38 -7.05 16.93 -13.68
CA THR A 38 -6.61 16.92 -15.08
C THR A 38 -6.14 15.55 -15.51
N VAL A 39 -5.22 14.94 -14.75
CA VAL A 39 -4.57 13.67 -15.10
C VAL A 39 -5.11 12.51 -14.27
N PHE A 40 -5.35 12.74 -12.98
CA PHE A 40 -5.64 11.67 -12.01
C PHE A 40 -7.10 11.65 -11.52
N ASN A 41 -8.07 11.78 -12.43
CA ASN A 41 -9.49 11.87 -12.08
C ASN A 41 -10.23 10.52 -12.02
N SER A 42 -9.56 9.40 -12.30
CA SER A 42 -10.20 8.09 -12.27
C SER A 42 -10.36 7.55 -10.85
N ALA A 43 -11.33 6.66 -10.65
CA ALA A 43 -11.53 5.98 -9.37
C ALA A 43 -10.28 5.22 -8.91
N PHE A 44 -9.52 4.65 -9.84
CA PHE A 44 -8.23 4.01 -9.55
C PHE A 44 -7.27 4.94 -8.83
N TYR A 45 -7.02 6.13 -9.38
CA TYR A 45 -6.09 7.08 -8.77
C TYR A 45 -6.60 7.58 -7.43
N PHE A 46 -7.92 7.71 -7.28
CA PHE A 46 -8.52 8.07 -6.01
C PHE A 46 -8.28 7.01 -4.91
N ILE A 47 -8.53 5.74 -5.21
CA ILE A 47 -8.27 4.63 -4.29
C ILE A 47 -6.78 4.54 -3.98
N LEU A 48 -5.93 4.64 -5.00
CA LEU A 48 -4.48 4.62 -4.86
C LEU A 48 -3.97 5.76 -3.98
N LEU A 49 -4.46 6.99 -4.19
CA LEU A 49 -4.12 8.15 -3.35
C LEU A 49 -4.52 7.91 -1.89
N THR A 50 -5.69 7.32 -1.68
CA THR A 50 -6.20 6.99 -0.34
C THR A 50 -5.31 5.96 0.36
N VAL A 51 -4.84 4.94 -0.36
CA VAL A 51 -3.87 3.96 0.14
C VAL A 51 -2.53 4.64 0.44
N CYS A 52 -2.01 5.48 -0.45
CA CYS A 52 -0.74 6.20 -0.20
C CYS A 52 -0.85 7.12 1.03
N ILE A 53 -1.99 7.79 1.25
CA ILE A 53 -2.20 8.57 2.46
C ILE A 53 -2.21 7.67 3.70
N ALA A 54 -2.88 6.51 3.63
CA ALA A 54 -2.87 5.54 4.74
C ALA A 54 -1.44 5.01 5.02
N ASP A 55 -0.65 4.74 3.97
CA ASP A 55 0.76 4.34 4.05
C ASP A 55 1.61 5.41 4.76
N LEU A 56 1.45 6.67 4.35
CA LEU A 56 2.16 7.80 4.96
C LEU A 56 1.76 7.98 6.44
N LEU A 57 0.47 7.90 6.77
CA LEU A 57 0.00 8.01 8.15
C LEU A 57 0.49 6.83 8.99
N TYR A 58 0.52 5.62 8.42
CA TYR A 58 1.01 4.43 9.11
C TYR A 58 2.48 4.61 9.44
N PHE A 59 3.28 5.08 8.49
CA PHE A 59 4.68 5.37 8.74
C PHE A 59 4.89 6.40 9.84
N ILE A 60 4.26 7.57 9.72
CA ILE A 60 4.48 8.67 10.67
C ILE A 60 4.05 8.24 12.07
N PHE A 61 2.79 7.80 12.23
CA PHE A 61 2.23 7.60 13.56
C PHE A 61 2.60 6.25 14.17
N VAL A 62 2.70 5.19 13.37
CA VAL A 62 2.96 3.84 13.89
C VAL A 62 4.45 3.54 13.84
N THR A 63 5.04 3.58 12.65
CA THR A 63 6.42 3.12 12.46
C THR A 63 7.42 4.07 13.11
N LEU A 64 7.33 5.38 12.83
CA LEU A 64 8.30 6.37 13.29
C LEU A 64 8.04 6.75 14.76
N LEU A 65 6.85 7.29 15.05
CA LEU A 65 6.53 7.80 16.38
C LEU A 65 6.38 6.69 17.41
N ALA A 66 5.55 5.67 17.14
CA ALA A 66 5.21 4.67 18.16
C ALA A 66 6.23 3.53 18.32
N ILE A 67 6.99 3.18 17.28
CA ILE A 67 7.90 2.03 17.32
C ILE A 67 9.37 2.49 17.33
N ARG A 68 9.80 3.23 16.31
CA ARG A 68 11.22 3.52 16.09
C ARG A 68 11.79 4.51 17.08
N PHE A 69 11.19 5.70 17.23
CA PHE A 69 11.67 6.71 18.18
C PHE A 69 11.88 6.13 19.58
N PRO A 70 10.91 5.42 20.20
CA PRO A 70 11.10 4.85 21.52
C PRO A 70 12.13 3.71 21.52
N SER A 71 12.17 2.89 20.47
CA SER A 71 13.17 1.80 20.34
C SER A 71 14.61 2.32 20.28
N TYR A 72 14.80 3.55 19.80
CA TYR A 72 16.09 4.23 19.71
C TYR A 72 16.36 5.12 20.93
N GLY A 73 15.47 5.12 21.94
CA GLY A 73 15.59 5.90 23.16
C GLY A 73 15.01 7.32 23.07
N PHE A 74 14.55 7.77 21.91
CA PHE A 74 13.88 9.06 21.77
C PHE A 74 12.49 9.03 22.39
N PHE A 75 12.21 10.01 23.26
CA PHE A 75 10.92 10.16 23.95
C PHE A 75 10.45 8.92 24.73
N LEU A 76 11.33 7.95 25.04
CA LEU A 76 10.96 6.69 25.67
C LEU A 76 10.17 6.90 26.98
N GLN A 77 10.63 7.83 27.82
CA GLN A 77 9.95 8.15 29.09
C GLN A 77 8.51 8.64 28.87
N PHE A 78 8.28 9.48 27.85
CA PHE A 78 6.94 9.95 27.51
C PHE A 78 6.00 8.78 27.18
N TYR A 79 6.48 7.77 26.45
CA TYR A 79 5.69 6.57 26.11
C TYR A 79 5.46 5.65 27.31
N LEU A 80 6.44 5.55 28.22
CA LEU A 80 6.30 4.80 29.48
C LEU A 80 5.26 5.46 30.40
N ASP A 81 5.25 6.79 30.48
CA ASP A 81 4.33 7.55 31.33
C ASP A 81 2.90 7.62 30.72
N ASN A 82 2.78 7.50 29.40
CA ASN A 82 1.50 7.65 28.67
C ASN A 82 1.06 6.35 28.00
N MET A 83 0.66 5.36 28.79
CA MET A 83 0.21 4.05 28.29
C MET A 83 -0.95 4.12 27.28
N TRP A 84 -1.80 5.17 27.35
CA TRP A 84 -2.89 5.38 26.39
C TRP A 84 -2.37 5.62 24.96
N MET A 85 -1.21 6.27 24.81
CA MET A 85 -0.59 6.56 23.51
C MET A 85 -0.20 5.27 22.79
N SER A 86 0.28 4.29 23.55
CA SER A 86 0.64 2.96 23.07
C SER A 86 -0.58 2.19 22.55
N SER A 87 -1.70 2.21 23.28
CA SER A 87 -2.95 1.59 22.85
C SER A 87 -3.55 2.29 21.63
N ALA A 88 -3.52 3.64 21.61
CA ALA A 88 -3.96 4.43 20.46
C ALA A 88 -3.12 4.13 19.21
N SER A 89 -1.81 4.03 19.36
CA SER A 89 -0.88 3.70 18.26
C SER A 89 -1.10 2.30 17.73
N HIS A 90 -1.33 1.31 18.59
CA HIS A 90 -1.69 -0.04 18.17
C HIS A 90 -3.03 -0.06 17.42
N THR A 91 -4.05 0.62 17.95
CA THR A 91 -5.37 0.72 17.31
C THR A 91 -5.26 1.38 15.93
N LEU A 92 -4.53 2.49 15.85
CA LEU A 92 -4.28 3.21 14.60
C LEU A 92 -3.52 2.34 13.59
N SER A 93 -2.54 1.54 14.05
CA SER A 93 -1.82 0.59 13.20
C SER A 93 -2.74 -0.44 12.57
N ASN A 94 -3.70 -0.96 13.33
CA ASN A 94 -4.67 -1.91 12.81
C ASN A 94 -5.57 -1.23 11.77
N VAL A 95 -6.18 -0.08 12.11
CA VAL A 95 -7.08 0.64 11.19
C VAL A 95 -6.39 0.98 9.87
N LEU A 96 -5.20 1.57 9.93
CA LEU A 96 -4.43 1.93 8.74
C LEU A 96 -3.98 0.68 7.97
N GLY A 97 -3.56 -0.39 8.66
CA GLY A 97 -3.23 -1.66 8.02
C GLY A 97 -4.41 -2.27 7.27
N TYR A 98 -5.60 -2.27 7.85
CA TYR A 98 -6.82 -2.73 7.17
C TYR A 98 -7.18 -1.84 5.98
N MET A 99 -6.99 -0.53 6.10
CA MET A 99 -7.20 0.41 5.00
C MET A 99 -6.26 0.14 3.82
N GLN A 100 -4.99 -0.19 4.08
CA GLN A 100 -4.03 -0.64 3.07
C GLN A 100 -4.53 -1.91 2.37
N PHE A 101 -4.93 -2.92 3.15
CA PHE A 101 -5.40 -4.20 2.61
C PHE A 101 -6.63 -4.03 1.72
N ILE A 102 -7.68 -3.39 2.24
CA ILE A 102 -8.93 -3.17 1.54
C ILE A 102 -8.70 -2.31 0.30
N GLY A 103 -7.90 -1.25 0.40
CA GLY A 103 -7.57 -0.39 -0.72
C GLY A 103 -6.84 -1.14 -1.84
N GLN A 104 -5.93 -2.05 -1.50
CA GLN A 104 -5.27 -2.89 -2.50
C GLN A 104 -6.22 -3.91 -3.15
N SER A 105 -7.16 -4.51 -2.39
CA SER A 105 -8.22 -5.34 -2.98
C SER A 105 -9.05 -4.53 -3.96
N LEU A 106 -9.44 -3.30 -3.57
CA LEU A 106 -10.23 -2.42 -4.43
C LEU A 106 -9.47 -2.01 -5.68
N ILE A 107 -8.16 -1.81 -5.63
CA ILE A 107 -7.31 -1.59 -6.82
C ILE A 107 -7.38 -2.82 -7.74
N ALA A 108 -7.23 -4.03 -7.19
CA ALA A 108 -7.29 -5.27 -7.98
C ALA A 108 -8.67 -5.48 -8.62
N ILE A 109 -9.76 -5.27 -7.86
CA ILE A 109 -11.15 -5.34 -8.38
C ILE A 109 -11.35 -4.25 -9.44
N ASN A 110 -10.83 -3.04 -9.23
CA ASN A 110 -10.95 -1.95 -10.18
C ASN A 110 -10.33 -2.33 -11.51
N ARG A 111 -9.08 -2.81 -11.51
CA ARG A 111 -8.39 -3.28 -12.71
C ARG A 111 -9.13 -4.47 -13.36
N PHE A 112 -9.54 -5.45 -12.57
CA PHE A 112 -10.30 -6.60 -13.07
C PHE A 112 -11.55 -6.16 -13.83
N THR A 113 -12.36 -5.26 -13.26
CA THR A 113 -13.59 -4.78 -13.90
C THR A 113 -13.35 -3.98 -15.19
N VAL A 114 -12.20 -3.31 -15.35
CA VAL A 114 -11.85 -2.63 -16.62
C VAL A 114 -11.78 -3.65 -17.76
N PHE A 115 -11.13 -4.79 -17.54
CA PHE A 115 -10.92 -5.79 -18.59
C PHE A 115 -12.11 -6.74 -18.78
N TRP A 116 -12.79 -7.11 -17.70
CA TRP A 116 -13.85 -8.12 -17.75
C TRP A 116 -15.24 -7.51 -17.98
N VAL A 117 -15.48 -6.28 -17.52
CA VAL A 117 -16.81 -5.64 -17.62
C VAL A 117 -16.68 -4.15 -18.01
N PRO A 118 -16.00 -3.82 -19.13
CA PRO A 118 -15.70 -2.43 -19.51
C PRO A 118 -16.95 -1.54 -19.61
N ALA A 119 -18.04 -2.07 -20.16
CA ALA A 119 -19.31 -1.34 -20.34
C ALA A 119 -19.97 -0.90 -19.01
N LYS A 120 -19.69 -1.61 -17.90
CA LYS A 120 -20.26 -1.29 -16.58
C LYS A 120 -19.22 -0.67 -15.63
N HIS A 121 -17.95 -0.58 -16.03
CA HIS A 121 -16.85 -0.13 -15.17
C HIS A 121 -17.14 1.23 -14.54
N GLU A 122 -17.48 2.24 -15.34
CA GLU A 122 -17.75 3.60 -14.84
C GLU A 122 -18.94 3.65 -13.86
N ASN A 123 -19.96 2.80 -14.08
CA ASN A 123 -21.12 2.71 -13.20
C ASN A 123 -20.81 2.05 -11.86
N ILE A 124 -19.97 1.01 -11.86
CA ILE A 124 -19.50 0.33 -10.64
C ILE A 124 -18.68 1.30 -9.78
N TRP A 125 -17.77 2.07 -10.41
CA TRP A 125 -16.81 2.91 -9.70
C TRP A 125 -17.24 4.37 -9.51
N LYS A 126 -18.56 4.62 -9.47
CA LYS A 126 -19.08 5.94 -9.06
C LYS A 126 -18.59 6.29 -7.66
N ARG A 127 -18.21 7.56 -7.47
CA ARG A 127 -17.55 8.07 -6.26
C ARG A 127 -18.23 7.71 -4.93
N ARG A 128 -19.56 7.58 -4.93
CA ARG A 128 -20.35 7.24 -3.74
C ARG A 128 -20.08 5.85 -3.16
N TRP A 129 -19.59 4.90 -3.96
CA TRP A 129 -19.58 3.48 -3.55
C TRP A 129 -18.31 3.04 -2.83
N TYR A 130 -17.15 3.59 -3.19
CA TYR A 130 -15.88 3.14 -2.60
C TYR A 130 -15.53 3.83 -1.28
N TRP A 131 -16.10 5.01 -0.96
CA TRP A 131 -15.84 5.69 0.31
C TRP A 131 -16.30 4.91 1.55
N PRO A 132 -17.53 4.37 1.60
CA PRO A 132 -17.96 3.55 2.73
C PRO A 132 -17.11 2.29 2.91
N ILE A 133 -16.56 1.74 1.82
CA ILE A 133 -15.70 0.56 1.87
C ILE A 133 -14.31 0.93 2.42
N LEU A 134 -13.72 2.02 1.91
CA LEU A 134 -12.38 2.46 2.30
C LEU A 134 -12.31 3.00 3.73
N ILE A 135 -13.37 3.65 4.22
CA ILE A 135 -13.41 4.23 5.56
C ILE A 135 -14.21 3.35 6.51
N GLY A 136 -15.41 2.91 6.11
CA GLY A 136 -16.34 2.22 7.00
C GLY A 136 -15.80 0.87 7.46
N LEU A 137 -15.27 0.04 6.55
CA LEU A 137 -14.77 -1.30 6.92
C LEU A 137 -13.57 -1.24 7.90
N PRO A 138 -12.54 -0.40 7.71
CA PRO A 138 -11.50 -0.25 8.73
C PRO A 138 -12.02 0.25 10.08
N LEU A 139 -13.01 1.15 10.10
CA LEU A 139 -13.57 1.68 11.35
C LEU A 139 -14.34 0.62 12.14
N LEU A 140 -14.91 -0.40 11.50
CA LEU A 140 -15.57 -1.52 12.19
C LEU A 140 -14.61 -2.34 13.07
N VAL A 141 -13.30 -2.19 12.89
CA VAL A 141 -12.29 -2.84 13.73
C VAL A 141 -12.12 -2.13 15.07
N ILE A 142 -12.41 -0.82 15.13
CA ILE A 142 -12.19 0.01 16.32
C ILE A 142 -12.93 -0.53 17.57
N PRO A 143 -14.24 -0.83 17.52
CA PRO A 143 -14.98 -1.31 18.70
C PRO A 143 -14.45 -2.63 19.25
N THR A 144 -13.90 -3.49 18.37
CA THR A 144 -13.35 -4.79 18.78
C THR A 144 -12.01 -4.67 19.54
N ARG A 145 -11.38 -3.48 19.53
CA ARG A 145 -9.98 -3.30 20.00
C ARG A 145 -9.79 -2.22 21.07
N ILE A 146 -10.80 -1.42 21.40
CA ILE A 146 -10.68 -0.36 22.42
C ILE A 146 -10.70 -0.87 23.88
N PRO A 147 -11.58 -1.80 24.30
CA PRO A 147 -11.77 -2.03 25.74
C PRO A 147 -10.61 -2.77 26.42
N ASP A 148 -9.96 -3.72 25.73
CA ASP A 148 -8.90 -4.59 26.27
C ASP A 148 -7.77 -4.86 25.25
N GLY A 149 -7.67 -4.03 24.20
CA GLY A 149 -6.80 -4.30 23.04
C GLY A 149 -5.31 -4.18 23.33
N GLY A 150 -4.51 -4.86 22.50
CA GLY A 150 -3.06 -4.90 22.60
C GLY A 150 -2.42 -3.52 22.85
N LYS A 151 -1.44 -3.50 23.74
CA LYS A 151 -0.61 -2.34 24.08
C LYS A 151 0.81 -2.60 23.58
N ILE A 152 1.41 -1.61 22.97
CA ILE A 152 2.84 -1.58 22.70
C ILE A 152 3.56 -1.22 24.02
N THR A 153 4.07 -2.20 24.74
CA THR A 153 4.89 -1.99 25.94
C THR A 153 6.35 -1.84 25.58
N PHE A 154 7.03 -0.89 26.22
CA PHE A 154 8.45 -0.67 26.01
C PHE A 154 9.24 -1.33 27.13
N SER A 155 10.23 -2.13 26.76
CA SER A 155 11.19 -2.78 27.64
C SER A 155 12.58 -2.19 27.38
N LYS A 156 13.49 -2.28 28.36
CA LYS A 156 14.91 -1.95 28.14
C LYS A 156 15.52 -2.75 26.96
N ASN A 157 14.93 -3.89 26.61
CA ASN A 157 15.36 -4.74 25.49
C ASN A 157 14.64 -4.44 24.16
N GLY A 158 13.78 -3.40 24.11
CA GLY A 158 13.09 -2.96 22.90
C GLY A 158 11.57 -2.87 23.05
N VAL A 159 10.88 -2.88 21.91
CA VAL A 159 9.43 -2.73 21.83
C VAL A 159 8.78 -4.11 21.88
N VAL A 160 7.93 -4.35 22.88
CA VAL A 160 7.18 -5.60 23.05
C VAL A 160 5.69 -5.30 22.95
N LEU A 161 4.98 -6.02 22.09
CA LEU A 161 3.54 -5.91 22.01
C LEU A 161 2.92 -6.85 23.05
N THR A 162 2.19 -6.30 24.03
CA THR A 162 1.49 -7.06 25.07
C THR A 162 -0.01 -6.97 24.84
N TYR A 163 -0.74 -8.02 25.20
CA TYR A 163 -2.19 -8.07 25.11
C TYR A 163 -2.79 -8.24 26.51
N ALA A 164 -4.03 -7.80 26.70
CA ALA A 164 -4.71 -7.94 27.99
C ALA A 164 -4.89 -9.43 28.40
N SER A 165 -4.96 -10.33 27.41
CA SER A 165 -4.98 -11.77 27.62
C SER A 165 -4.36 -12.51 26.42
N VAL A 166 -3.92 -13.75 26.66
CA VAL A 166 -3.44 -14.68 25.62
C VAL A 166 -4.54 -14.95 24.59
N ASP A 167 -5.80 -15.02 25.02
CA ASP A 167 -6.94 -15.20 24.12
C ASP A 167 -7.13 -14.02 23.16
N MET A 168 -6.91 -12.79 23.64
CA MET A 168 -6.97 -11.58 22.81
C MET A 168 -5.79 -11.48 21.83
N GLU A 169 -4.60 -11.93 22.24
CA GLU A 169 -3.46 -12.10 21.34
C GLU A 169 -3.79 -13.09 20.22
N ASN A 170 -4.26 -14.28 20.59
CA ASN A 170 -4.63 -15.33 19.65
C ASN A 170 -5.73 -14.88 18.69
N LEU A 171 -6.80 -14.27 19.21
CA LEU A 171 -7.89 -13.72 18.39
C LEU A 171 -7.37 -12.66 17.42
N THR A 172 -6.45 -11.80 17.87
CA THR A 172 -5.83 -10.79 17.02
C THR A 172 -5.06 -11.41 15.89
N VAL A 173 -4.15 -12.33 16.23
CA VAL A 173 -3.28 -13.03 15.28
C VAL A 173 -4.12 -13.79 14.25
N ILE A 174 -5.14 -14.52 14.70
CA ILE A 174 -6.05 -15.27 13.83
C ILE A 174 -6.81 -14.33 12.89
N THR A 175 -7.45 -13.29 13.44
CA THR A 175 -8.27 -12.35 12.64
C THR A 175 -7.43 -11.63 11.59
N THR A 176 -6.26 -11.12 11.97
CA THR A 176 -5.34 -10.45 11.04
C THR A 176 -4.83 -11.42 9.98
N SER A 177 -4.51 -12.67 10.36
CA SER A 177 -4.07 -13.71 9.42
C SER A 177 -5.17 -14.08 8.42
N ILE A 178 -6.42 -14.24 8.87
CA ILE A 178 -7.56 -14.53 7.98
C ILE A 178 -7.75 -13.39 6.98
N VAL A 179 -7.76 -12.14 7.42
CA VAL A 179 -7.94 -11.00 6.53
C VAL A 179 -6.79 -10.89 5.51
N LEU A 180 -5.56 -11.11 5.97
CA LEU A 180 -4.38 -11.16 5.10
C LEU A 180 -4.48 -12.26 4.05
N ILE A 181 -4.88 -13.47 4.45
CA ILE A 181 -5.02 -14.62 3.54
C ILE A 181 -6.14 -14.37 2.53
N VAL A 182 -7.33 -13.98 2.99
CA VAL A 182 -8.49 -13.72 2.13
C VAL A 182 -8.18 -12.63 1.12
N ASN A 183 -7.58 -11.53 1.57
CA ASN A 183 -7.19 -10.44 0.68
C ASN A 183 -6.08 -10.86 -0.29
N GLY A 184 -5.05 -11.56 0.19
CA GLY A 184 -3.97 -12.07 -0.63
C GLY A 184 -4.49 -12.98 -1.75
N ILE A 185 -5.36 -13.94 -1.41
CA ILE A 185 -6.00 -14.84 -2.38
C ILE A 185 -6.87 -14.05 -3.37
N LEU A 186 -7.72 -13.14 -2.88
CA LEU A 186 -8.58 -12.32 -3.75
C LEU A 186 -7.74 -11.51 -4.74
N THR A 187 -6.70 -10.83 -4.25
CA THR A 187 -5.81 -10.02 -5.09
C THR A 187 -5.04 -10.89 -6.09
N ALA A 188 -4.59 -12.09 -5.67
CA ALA A 188 -3.94 -13.07 -6.53
C ALA A 188 -4.85 -13.48 -7.70
N VAL A 189 -6.05 -13.97 -7.36
CA VAL A 189 -7.03 -14.48 -8.33
C VAL A 189 -7.41 -13.39 -9.32
N LEU A 190 -7.75 -12.19 -8.83
CA LEU A 190 -8.12 -11.07 -9.71
C LEU A 190 -6.96 -10.63 -10.60
N SER A 191 -5.74 -10.59 -10.08
CA SER A 191 -4.55 -10.24 -10.87
C SER A 191 -4.29 -11.28 -11.96
N ILE A 192 -4.30 -12.57 -11.64
CA ILE A 192 -4.12 -13.67 -12.60
C ILE A 192 -5.20 -13.63 -13.68
N LEU A 193 -6.47 -13.48 -13.30
CA LEU A 193 -7.59 -13.39 -14.26
C LEU A 193 -7.46 -12.16 -15.17
N THR A 194 -6.94 -11.05 -14.65
CA THR A 194 -6.69 -9.83 -15.44
C THR A 194 -5.56 -10.05 -16.43
N VAL A 195 -4.45 -10.69 -16.00
CA VAL A 195 -3.32 -11.05 -16.87
C VAL A 195 -3.78 -12.01 -17.97
N PHE A 196 -4.51 -13.05 -17.60
CA PHE A 196 -5.03 -14.03 -18.54
C PHE A 196 -5.94 -13.39 -19.60
N LYS A 197 -6.86 -12.50 -19.17
CA LYS A 197 -7.74 -11.80 -20.10
C LYS A 197 -6.97 -10.88 -21.05
N CYS A 198 -5.98 -10.16 -20.52
CA CYS A 198 -5.10 -9.32 -21.32
C CYS A 198 -4.33 -10.14 -22.37
N TRP A 199 -3.79 -11.29 -21.97
CA TRP A 199 -3.11 -12.22 -22.87
C TRP A 199 -4.04 -12.79 -23.95
N GLN A 200 -5.25 -13.21 -23.58
CA GLN A 200 -6.27 -13.68 -24.53
C GLN A 200 -6.63 -12.62 -25.58
N LEU A 201 -6.81 -11.37 -25.16
CA LEU A 201 -7.11 -10.25 -26.07
C LEU A 201 -5.97 -9.99 -27.06
N ARG A 202 -4.71 -10.19 -26.65
CA ARG A 202 -3.54 -10.10 -27.53
C ARG A 202 -3.53 -11.20 -28.59
N LEU A 203 -3.75 -12.45 -28.17
CA LEU A 203 -3.78 -13.59 -29.09
C LEU A 203 -4.87 -13.46 -30.15
N ASN A 204 -6.01 -12.87 -29.77
CA ASN A 204 -7.13 -12.66 -30.70
C ASN A 204 -6.93 -11.47 -31.65
N GLY A 205 -5.75 -10.86 -31.71
CA GLY A 205 -5.47 -9.74 -32.62
C GLY A 205 -6.15 -8.42 -32.24
N ASN A 206 -6.85 -8.36 -31.10
CA ASN A 206 -7.51 -7.15 -30.59
C ASN A 206 -6.52 -6.21 -29.89
N VAL A 207 -5.33 -6.01 -30.49
CA VAL A 207 -4.25 -5.19 -29.93
C VAL A 207 -4.69 -3.73 -29.77
N LEU A 208 -5.58 -3.25 -30.64
CA LEU A 208 -6.16 -1.90 -30.54
C LEU A 208 -7.10 -1.73 -29.33
N ALA A 209 -7.60 -2.82 -28.73
CA ALA A 209 -8.52 -2.76 -27.60
C ALA A 209 -7.81 -2.59 -26.25
N ILE A 210 -6.49 -2.78 -26.16
CA ILE A 210 -5.74 -2.62 -24.92
C ILE A 210 -4.83 -1.39 -25.02
N PRO A 211 -5.18 -0.27 -24.35
CA PRO A 211 -4.29 0.87 -24.25
C PRO A 211 -2.96 0.46 -23.61
N GLN A 212 -1.82 0.94 -24.12
CA GLN A 212 -0.49 0.70 -23.51
C GLN A 212 -0.42 1.10 -22.02
N ILE A 213 -1.27 2.03 -21.59
CA ILE A 213 -1.42 2.44 -20.20
C ILE A 213 -1.87 1.26 -19.33
N GLU A 214 -2.78 0.42 -19.84
CA GLU A 214 -3.35 -0.70 -19.09
C GLU A 214 -2.36 -1.87 -18.93
N GLU A 215 -1.46 -2.10 -19.90
CA GLU A 215 -0.38 -3.10 -19.76
C GLU A 215 0.58 -2.75 -18.62
N ARG A 216 0.98 -1.47 -18.51
CA ARG A 216 1.87 -1.06 -17.42
C ARG A 216 1.18 -1.10 -16.05
N MET A 217 -0.12 -0.83 -16.01
CA MET A 217 -0.92 -0.98 -14.81
C MET A 217 -1.13 -2.45 -14.41
N LEU A 218 -1.07 -3.38 -15.37
CA LEU A 218 -1.05 -4.81 -15.10
C LEU A 218 0.25 -5.22 -14.39
N ILE A 219 1.41 -4.78 -14.91
CA ILE A 219 2.71 -5.02 -14.26
C ILE A 219 2.72 -4.45 -12.85
N PHE A 220 2.21 -3.22 -12.67
CA PHE A 220 2.02 -2.61 -11.36
C PHE A 220 1.22 -3.51 -10.40
N SER A 221 0.12 -4.09 -10.87
CA SER A 221 -0.73 -4.99 -10.06
C SER A 221 0.01 -6.28 -9.66
N ILE A 222 0.82 -6.84 -10.57
CA ILE A 222 1.66 -8.02 -10.29
C ILE A 222 2.72 -7.69 -9.22
N VAL A 223 3.38 -6.54 -9.32
CA VAL A 223 4.41 -6.13 -8.33
C VAL A 223 3.78 -5.97 -6.94
N ILE A 224 2.61 -5.32 -6.85
CA ILE A 224 1.85 -5.23 -5.59
C ILE A 224 1.52 -6.61 -5.06
N PHE A 225 1.02 -7.50 -5.92
CA PHE A 225 0.69 -8.87 -5.53
C PHE A 225 1.92 -9.62 -4.97
N CYS A 226 3.07 -9.55 -5.62
CA CYS A 226 4.30 -10.21 -5.15
C CYS A 226 4.72 -9.70 -3.76
N ILE A 227 4.66 -8.38 -3.53
CA ILE A 227 5.03 -7.78 -2.24
C ILE A 227 4.00 -8.10 -1.15
N GLN A 228 2.70 -8.16 -1.50
CA GLN A 228 1.67 -8.65 -0.59
C GLN A 228 1.92 -10.11 -0.18
N MET A 229 2.24 -10.98 -1.14
CA MET A 229 2.54 -12.39 -0.85
C MET A 229 3.78 -12.52 0.03
N LEU A 230 4.81 -11.71 -0.20
CA LEU A 230 5.98 -11.65 0.67
C LEU A 230 5.59 -11.27 2.11
N ARG A 231 4.74 -10.24 2.28
CA ARG A 231 4.23 -9.80 3.59
C ARG A 231 3.35 -10.88 4.24
N LEU A 232 2.53 -11.59 3.48
CA LEU A 232 1.71 -12.69 3.95
C LEU A 232 2.57 -13.85 4.47
N VAL A 233 3.52 -14.33 3.64
CA VAL A 233 4.47 -15.39 4.01
C VAL A 233 5.22 -14.98 5.27
N TYR A 234 5.75 -13.76 5.32
CA TYR A 234 6.42 -13.23 6.50
C TYR A 234 5.52 -13.29 7.75
N THR A 235 4.26 -12.86 7.65
CA THR A 235 3.33 -12.85 8.78
C THR A 235 3.04 -14.28 9.28
N VAL A 236 2.84 -15.23 8.37
CA VAL A 236 2.63 -16.64 8.72
C VAL A 236 3.88 -17.23 9.37
N LEU A 237 5.07 -16.98 8.82
CA LEU A 237 6.33 -17.44 9.41
C LEU A 237 6.53 -16.86 10.81
N ARG A 238 6.32 -15.55 10.99
CA ARG A 238 6.38 -14.89 12.31
C ARG A 238 5.52 -15.62 13.33
N ASN A 239 4.26 -15.93 12.98
CA ASN A 239 3.32 -16.57 13.90
C ASN A 239 3.72 -18.03 14.21
N ARG A 240 4.35 -18.75 13.27
CA ARG A 240 4.81 -20.12 13.48
C ARG A 240 6.12 -20.21 14.25
N PHE A 241 7.02 -19.26 14.06
CA PHE A 241 8.34 -19.29 14.67
C PHE A 241 8.40 -18.69 16.06
N ILE A 242 7.29 -18.24 16.67
CA ILE A 242 7.26 -17.67 18.04
C ILE A 242 7.99 -18.56 19.05
N ALA A 243 7.97 -19.88 18.88
CA ALA A 243 8.66 -20.85 19.74
C ALA A 243 10.20 -20.88 19.61
N TYR A 244 10.78 -20.24 18.59
CA TYR A 244 12.21 -20.28 18.26
C TYR A 244 12.86 -18.90 18.39
N PRO A 245 13.47 -18.56 19.55
CA PRO A 245 13.86 -17.19 19.87
C PRO A 245 14.82 -16.55 18.85
N ASN A 246 15.78 -17.31 18.32
CA ASN A 246 16.73 -16.80 17.31
C ASN A 246 16.06 -16.49 15.96
N ALA A 247 15.11 -17.33 15.53
CA ALA A 247 14.36 -17.11 14.30
C ALA A 247 13.39 -15.93 14.45
N VAL A 248 12.76 -15.78 15.62
CA VAL A 248 11.89 -14.64 15.94
C VAL A 248 12.67 -13.35 15.90
N ALA A 249 13.88 -13.29 16.48
CA ALA A 249 14.70 -12.08 16.47
C ALA A 249 15.01 -11.60 15.05
N LEU A 250 15.42 -12.52 14.16
CA LEU A 250 15.67 -12.20 12.75
C LEU A 250 14.39 -11.75 12.03
N LEU A 251 13.28 -12.44 12.24
CA LEU A 251 12.00 -12.07 11.62
C LEU A 251 11.56 -10.68 12.09
N LEU A 252 11.57 -10.41 13.40
CA LEU A 252 11.25 -9.11 13.98
C LEU A 252 12.15 -8.00 13.42
N TYR A 253 13.43 -8.29 13.15
CA TYR A 253 14.33 -7.34 12.49
C TYR A 253 13.92 -7.03 11.04
N LEU A 254 13.45 -8.03 10.27
CA LEU A 254 13.03 -7.84 8.88
C LEU A 254 11.63 -7.22 8.73
N LEU A 255 10.77 -7.31 9.76
CA LEU A 255 9.38 -6.84 9.71
C LEU A 255 9.22 -5.37 9.27
N PRO A 256 9.97 -4.40 9.84
CA PRO A 256 9.83 -3.01 9.45
C PRO A 256 10.16 -2.81 7.97
N PHE A 257 11.23 -3.44 7.49
CA PHE A 257 11.66 -3.35 6.09
C PHE A 257 10.62 -3.90 5.11
N ILE A 258 10.02 -5.06 5.40
CA ILE A 258 8.96 -5.65 4.56
C ILE A 258 7.72 -4.77 4.59
N SER A 259 7.38 -4.20 5.75
CA SER A 259 6.25 -3.29 5.89
C SER A 259 6.48 -1.98 5.14
N ASP A 260 7.69 -1.43 5.20
CA ASP A 260 8.09 -0.22 4.48
C ASP A 260 8.12 -0.47 2.96
N LEU A 261 8.66 -1.60 2.51
CA LEU A 261 8.62 -1.99 1.10
C LEU A 261 7.17 -2.09 0.59
N HIS A 262 6.27 -2.63 1.40
CA HIS A 262 4.84 -2.72 1.09
C HIS A 262 4.14 -1.37 1.07
N ALA A 263 4.52 -0.43 1.93
CA ALA A 263 4.02 0.95 1.89
C ALA A 263 4.53 1.71 0.65
N TRP A 264 5.77 1.43 0.23
CA TRP A 264 6.41 2.16 -0.86
C TRP A 264 6.00 1.69 -2.25
N VAL A 265 5.63 0.41 -2.40
CA VAL A 265 5.36 -0.16 -3.73
C VAL A 265 4.30 0.65 -4.48
N CYS A 266 3.24 1.10 -3.80
CA CYS A 266 2.11 1.78 -4.43
C CYS A 266 2.54 3.10 -5.08
N SER A 267 3.25 3.97 -4.36
CA SER A 267 3.64 5.29 -4.87
C SER A 267 4.80 5.20 -5.86
N ILE A 268 5.83 4.42 -5.53
CA ILE A 268 7.05 4.31 -6.32
C ILE A 268 6.74 3.62 -7.65
N SER A 269 5.99 2.51 -7.61
CA SER A 269 5.66 1.79 -8.83
C SER A 269 4.71 2.61 -9.71
N LEU A 270 3.89 3.50 -9.16
CA LEU A 270 3.10 4.41 -9.97
C LEU A 270 3.98 5.37 -10.80
N VAL A 271 5.02 5.94 -10.19
CA VAL A 271 5.96 6.83 -10.90
C VAL A 271 6.68 6.08 -12.00
N PHE A 272 7.17 4.87 -11.76
CA PHE A 272 7.90 4.14 -12.80
C PHE A 272 6.99 3.60 -13.91
N MET A 273 5.81 3.10 -13.57
CA MET A 273 4.94 2.40 -14.52
C MET A 273 4.02 3.34 -15.30
N SER A 274 3.54 4.44 -14.71
CA SER A 274 2.63 5.36 -15.40
C SER A 274 3.37 6.49 -16.12
N GLN A 275 3.25 6.54 -17.46
CA GLN A 275 3.81 7.65 -18.23
C GLN A 275 3.11 8.97 -17.89
N ALA A 276 1.80 8.92 -17.62
CA ALA A 276 1.04 10.09 -17.17
C ALA A 276 1.59 10.59 -15.83
N SER A 277 1.91 9.69 -14.90
CA SER A 277 2.51 10.05 -13.63
C SER A 277 3.89 10.66 -13.78
N ARG A 278 4.76 10.10 -14.61
CA ARG A 278 6.07 10.71 -14.90
C ARG A 278 5.94 12.09 -15.49
N LYS A 279 5.08 12.26 -16.50
CA LYS A 279 4.86 13.57 -17.13
C LYS A 279 4.35 14.59 -16.12
N ALA A 280 3.36 14.24 -15.30
CA ALA A 280 2.84 15.11 -14.26
C ALA A 280 3.91 15.45 -13.19
N TYR A 281 4.73 14.46 -12.82
CA TYR A 281 5.83 14.66 -11.86
C TYR A 281 6.89 15.61 -12.42
N PHE A 282 7.34 15.40 -13.66
CA PHE A 282 8.29 16.30 -14.32
C PHE A 282 7.70 17.70 -14.51
N GLN A 283 6.44 17.79 -14.92
CA GLN A 283 5.75 19.07 -15.11
C GLN A 283 5.61 19.84 -13.79
N PHE A 284 5.36 19.15 -12.68
CA PHE A 284 5.24 19.76 -11.35
C PHE A 284 6.55 20.36 -10.86
N TYR A 285 7.68 19.63 -10.97
CA TYR A 285 8.96 20.06 -10.41
C TYR A 285 9.81 20.92 -11.36
N PHE A 286 9.70 20.69 -12.66
CA PHE A 286 10.55 21.34 -13.67
C PHE A 286 9.77 22.26 -14.62
N GLY A 287 8.46 22.43 -14.40
CA GLY A 287 7.59 23.24 -15.26
C GLY A 287 7.27 22.57 -16.60
N ASN A 288 6.62 23.33 -17.49
CA ASN A 288 6.31 22.88 -18.86
C ASN A 288 7.59 22.79 -19.71
N VAL A 289 8.40 21.77 -19.46
CA VAL A 289 9.38 21.33 -20.45
C VAL A 289 8.56 20.81 -21.63
N ASN A 290 8.61 21.51 -22.77
CA ASN A 290 8.06 21.04 -24.03
C ASN A 290 8.77 19.73 -24.42
N LEU A 291 8.38 18.61 -23.80
CA LEU A 291 8.73 17.27 -24.21
C LEU A 291 8.12 17.12 -25.60
N ARG A 292 8.92 17.42 -26.63
CA ARG A 292 8.56 17.27 -28.04
C ARG A 292 7.75 15.99 -28.16
N LYS A 293 6.48 16.12 -28.57
CA LYS A 293 5.65 14.95 -28.88
C LYS A 293 6.50 14.09 -29.83
N PRO A 294 6.74 12.80 -29.53
CA PRO A 294 7.23 11.92 -30.58
C PRO A 294 6.19 12.06 -31.71
N GLN A 295 6.64 12.51 -32.88
CA GLN A 295 5.84 12.47 -34.09
C GLN A 295 5.60 10.98 -34.38
N VAL A 296 4.56 10.43 -33.76
CA VAL A 296 3.93 9.24 -34.28
C VAL A 296 3.26 9.74 -35.54
N SER A 297 3.92 9.50 -36.68
CA SER A 297 3.32 9.66 -38.00
C SER A 297 2.00 8.90 -37.97
N VAL A 298 0.91 9.65 -37.96
CA VAL A 298 -0.42 9.09 -38.18
C VAL A 298 -0.38 8.57 -39.61
N PHE A 299 -0.19 7.26 -39.75
CA PHE A 299 -0.46 6.55 -40.99
C PHE A 299 -1.98 6.61 -41.21
N THR A 300 -2.47 7.74 -41.72
CA THR A 300 -3.80 7.84 -42.34
C THR A 300 -3.72 7.15 -43.69
N GLY A 301 -3.67 5.82 -43.68
CA GLY A 301 -3.84 4.98 -44.85
C GLY A 301 -4.92 3.96 -44.53
N PHE A 302 -5.93 3.86 -45.40
CA PHE A 302 -7.06 2.93 -45.39
C PHE A 302 -8.34 3.36 -44.68
N ALA A 303 -9.08 4.26 -45.34
CA ALA A 303 -10.53 4.18 -45.38
C ALA A 303 -11.09 4.85 -46.65
N HIS A 304 -10.72 4.37 -47.85
CA HIS A 304 -11.53 4.62 -49.05
C HIS A 304 -11.40 3.51 -50.09
N ASN A 305 -12.49 2.77 -50.21
CA ASN A 305 -12.92 1.76 -51.21
C ASN A 305 -13.55 0.62 -50.41
N GLN A 306 -14.85 0.34 -50.49
CA GLN A 306 -15.59 0.08 -51.71
C GLN A 306 -17.08 0.48 -51.59
N ARG A 307 -17.61 1.08 -52.65
CA ARG A 307 -19.03 1.09 -53.02
C ARG A 307 -19.26 0.02 -54.09
N GLY A 308 -20.47 -0.55 -54.09
CA GLY A 308 -21.09 -1.30 -55.19
C GLY A 308 -21.01 -2.82 -55.04
N PRO A 309 -22.06 -3.59 -55.38
CA PRO A 309 -23.12 -3.28 -56.36
C PRO A 309 -24.37 -2.60 -55.79
#